data_AF-A0A1B1BQI2-F1
#
_entry.id   AF-A0A1B1BQI2-F1
#
_cell.length_a   1.000
_cell.length_b   1.000
_cell.length_c   1.000
_cell.angle_alpha   90.00
_cell.angle_beta   90.00
_cell.angle_gamma   90.00
#
_symmetry.space_group_name_H-M   'P 1'
#
loop_
_entity.id
_entity.type
_entity.pdbx_description
1 polymer ?
#
loop_
_entity_poly.entity_id
_entity_poly.type
_entity_poly.pdbx_seq_one_letter_code
_entity_poly.pdbx_strand_id
1 'polypeptide(L)'
;MNDSYTTPDEAAARARAILETDVETRVEAVRVAANAALGYDAAEARLKEAAAAYERSWNAARTAGWTERDLRAAGVRAPNQSTPRTRKPRTTTAASTPKTEG
;
A
#
# COMPACT_ATOMS: atom_id res chain seq x y z
N MET A 1 35.35 -21.61 33.77
CA MET A 1 34.49 -20.44 34.04
C MET A 1 35.31 -19.20 33.75
N ASN A 2 35.04 -18.48 32.66
CA ASN A 2 35.68 -17.19 32.42
C ASN A 2 34.63 -16.12 32.74
N ASP A 3 34.66 -15.62 33.97
CA ASP A 3 33.85 -14.47 34.36
C ASP A 3 34.49 -13.24 33.73
N SER A 4 33.90 -12.78 32.63
CA SER A 4 34.32 -11.57 31.93
C SER A 4 33.87 -10.35 32.73
N TYR A 5 34.74 -9.85 33.61
CA TYR A 5 34.57 -8.54 34.22
C TYR A 5 34.76 -7.45 33.16
N THR A 6 33.68 -7.05 32.48
CA THR A 6 33.67 -5.87 31.62
C THR A 6 33.92 -4.63 32.48
N THR A 7 34.91 -3.83 32.11
CA THR A 7 35.22 -2.59 32.84
C THR A 7 34.06 -1.58 32.68
N PRO A 8 33.87 -0.64 33.62
CA PRO A 8 32.83 0.37 33.51
C PRO A 8 32.90 1.17 32.19
N ASP A 9 34.10 1.44 31.68
CA ASP A 9 34.31 2.14 30.41
C ASP A 9 33.87 1.31 29.20
N GLU A 10 34.17 0.01 29.19
CA GLU A 10 33.69 -0.91 28.14
C GLU A 10 32.17 -1.06 28.18
N ALA A 11 31.57 -1.11 29.38
CA ALA A 11 30.13 -1.16 29.53
C ALA A 11 29.47 0.14 29.02
N ALA A 12 30.05 1.30 29.33
CA ALA A 12 29.59 2.59 28.82
C ALA A 12 29.74 2.70 27.29
N ALA A 13 30.85 2.22 26.71
CA ALA A 13 31.04 2.20 25.28
C ALA A 13 30.00 1.32 24.56
N ARG A 14 29.70 0.14 25.10
CA ARG A 14 28.65 -0.75 24.55
C ARG A 14 27.26 -0.13 24.67
N ALA A 15 26.93 0.48 25.81
CA ALA A 15 25.65 1.17 25.98
C ALA A 15 25.47 2.30 24.97
N ARG A 16 26.53 3.08 24.71
CA ARG A 16 26.53 4.12 23.67
C ARG A 16 26.31 3.54 22.29
N ALA A 17 27.01 2.46 21.93
CA ALA A 17 26.82 1.80 20.64
C ALA A 17 25.37 1.31 20.44
N ILE A 18 24.76 0.75 21.49
CA ILE A 18 23.35 0.31 21.45
C ILE A 18 22.41 1.51 21.20
N LEU A 19 22.62 2.62 21.92
CA LEU A 19 21.82 3.82 21.74
C LEU A 19 21.98 4.41 20.34
N GLU A 20 23.21 4.45 19.80
CA GLU A 20 23.46 4.95 18.45
C GLU A 20 22.72 4.11 17.42
N THR A 21 22.82 2.78 17.47
CA THR A 21 22.13 1.88 16.55
C THR A 21 20.60 2.00 16.64
N ASP A 22 20.05 2.16 17.85
CA ASP A 22 18.62 2.38 18.06
C ASP A 22 18.16 3.73 17.49
N VAL A 23 18.96 4.79 17.66
CA VAL A 23 18.70 6.10 17.06
C VAL A 23 18.76 6.04 15.53
N GLU A 24 19.79 5.43 14.95
CA GLU A 24 19.93 5.24 13.51
C GLU A 24 18.72 4.48 12.93
N THR A 25 18.28 3.42 13.61
CA THR A 25 17.11 2.63 13.19
C THR A 25 15.84 3.46 13.19
N ARG A 26 15.63 4.30 14.23
CA ARG A 26 14.46 5.20 14.31
C ARG A 26 14.51 6.28 13.24
N VAL A 27 15.68 6.86 12.98
CA VAL A 27 15.87 7.87 11.94
C VAL A 27 15.57 7.28 10.56
N GLU A 28 16.05 6.07 10.28
CA GLU A 28 15.77 5.42 9.00
C GLU A 28 14.27 5.08 8.85
N ALA A 29 13.61 4.62 9.91
CA ALA A 29 12.17 4.40 9.89
C ALA A 29 11.38 5.70 9.57
N VAL A 30 11.78 6.83 10.16
CA VAL A 30 11.19 8.15 9.86
C VAL A 30 11.45 8.55 8.41
N ARG A 31 12.66 8.32 7.90
CA ARG A 31 13.00 8.61 6.50
C ARG A 31 12.14 7.82 5.52
N VAL A 32 11.97 6.52 5.77
CA VAL A 32 11.10 5.65 4.98
C VAL A 32 9.65 6.13 5.03
N ALA A 33 9.15 6.48 6.22
CA ALA A 33 7.79 7.00 6.38
C ALA A 33 7.58 8.33 5.64
N ALA A 34 8.54 9.26 5.70
CA ALA A 34 8.48 10.53 4.98
C ALA A 34 8.45 10.33 3.46
N ASN A 35 9.29 9.44 2.92
CA ASN A 35 9.26 9.10 1.49
C ASN A 35 7.93 8.46 1.08
N ALA A 36 7.39 7.57 1.91
CA ALA A 36 6.10 6.95 1.65
C ALA A 36 4.96 8.00 1.65
N ALA A 37 4.99 8.96 2.58
CA ALA A 37 4.02 10.05 2.64
C ALA A 37 4.08 10.92 1.37
N LEU A 38 5.27 11.31 0.92
CA LEU A 38 5.42 12.05 -0.34
C LEU A 38 4.86 11.28 -1.53
N GLY A 39 5.12 9.97 -1.60
CA GLY A 39 4.56 9.10 -2.64
C GLY A 39 3.03 9.02 -2.58
N TYR A 40 2.47 8.94 -1.37
CA TYR A 40 1.03 8.93 -1.13
C TYR A 40 0.37 10.23 -1.60
N ASP A 41 0.87 11.38 -1.15
CA ASP A 41 0.33 12.71 -1.50
C ASP A 41 0.39 12.94 -3.01
N ALA A 42 1.50 12.53 -3.64
CA ALA A 42 1.67 12.64 -5.09
C ALA A 42 0.73 11.70 -5.87
N ALA A 43 0.35 10.55 -5.30
CA ALA A 43 -0.65 9.66 -5.88
C ALA A 43 -2.07 10.22 -5.72
N GLU A 44 -2.39 10.80 -4.56
CA GLU A 44 -3.67 11.46 -4.30
C GLU A 44 -3.89 12.66 -5.24
N ALA A 45 -2.87 13.50 -5.43
CA ALA A 45 -2.92 14.61 -6.37
C ALA A 45 -3.22 14.13 -7.80
N ARG A 46 -2.52 13.09 -8.26
CA ARG A 46 -2.76 12.48 -9.59
C ARG A 46 -4.15 11.87 -9.71
N LEU A 47 -4.65 11.22 -8.66
CA LEU A 47 -6.00 10.67 -8.64
C LEU A 47 -7.04 11.78 -8.78
N LYS A 48 -6.87 12.90 -8.05
CA LYS A 48 -7.76 14.06 -8.11
C LYS A 48 -7.76 14.69 -9.51
N GLU A 49 -6.60 14.87 -10.11
CA GLU A 49 -6.49 15.39 -11.48
C GLU A 49 -7.16 14.46 -12.50
N ALA A 50 -6.91 13.15 -12.41
CA ALA A 50 -7.52 12.15 -13.28
C ALA A 50 -9.05 12.12 -13.11
N ALA A 51 -9.55 12.19 -11.88
CA ALA A 51 -10.98 12.25 -11.58
C ALA A 51 -11.62 13.52 -12.21
N ALA A 52 -11.00 14.68 -12.02
CA ALA A 52 -11.48 15.93 -12.61
C ALA A 52 -11.44 15.90 -14.14
N ALA A 53 -10.40 15.31 -14.74
CA ALA A 53 -10.33 15.11 -16.19
C ALA A 53 -11.45 14.19 -16.70
N TYR A 54 -11.76 13.14 -15.94
CA TYR A 54 -12.83 12.21 -16.28
C TYR A 54 -14.22 12.86 -16.17
N GLU A 55 -14.47 13.64 -15.14
CA GLU A 55 -15.73 14.39 -15.00
C GLU A 55 -15.93 15.37 -16.15
N ARG A 56 -14.86 16.08 -16.56
CA ARG A 56 -14.92 16.96 -17.73
C ARG A 56 -15.24 16.21 -19.02
N SER A 57 -14.59 15.08 -19.28
CA SER A 57 -14.84 14.29 -20.49
C SER A 57 -16.23 13.65 -20.49
N TRP A 58 -16.70 13.18 -19.34
CA TRP A 58 -18.06 12.69 -19.16
C TRP A 58 -19.09 13.77 -19.47
N ASN A 59 -18.93 14.97 -18.88
CA ASN A 59 -19.83 16.09 -19.14
C ASN A 59 -19.78 16.54 -20.60
N ALA A 60 -18.60 16.56 -21.23
CA ALA A 60 -18.46 16.86 -22.65
C ALA A 60 -19.25 15.88 -23.52
N ALA A 61 -19.18 14.58 -23.21
CA ALA A 61 -19.97 13.56 -23.91
C ALA A 61 -21.48 13.78 -23.70
N ARG A 62 -21.92 14.10 -22.48
CA ARG A 62 -23.31 14.45 -22.17
C ARG A 62 -23.78 15.66 -22.96
N THR A 63 -22.95 16.70 -23.09
CA THR A 63 -23.27 17.90 -23.90
C THR A 63 -23.28 17.62 -25.41
N ALA A 64 -22.50 16.63 -25.87
CA ALA A 64 -22.53 16.15 -27.25
C ALA A 64 -23.73 15.26 -27.58
N GLY A 65 -24.69 15.12 -26.65
CA GLY A 65 -25.94 14.38 -26.84
C GLY A 65 -25.88 12.91 -26.45
N TRP A 66 -24.75 12.41 -25.95
CA TRP A 66 -24.66 11.02 -25.48
C TRP A 66 -25.45 10.85 -24.19
N THR A 67 -26.33 9.85 -24.16
CA THR A 67 -27.02 9.47 -22.93
C THR A 67 -26.10 8.61 -22.06
N GLU A 68 -26.37 8.54 -20.76
CA GLU A 68 -25.64 7.63 -19.87
C GLU A 68 -25.78 6.17 -20.32
N ARG A 69 -26.92 5.79 -20.92
CA ARG A 69 -27.13 4.45 -21.48
C ARG A 69 -26.16 4.18 -22.61
N ASP A 70 -25.97 5.13 -23.53
CA ASP A 70 -25.08 4.98 -24.68
C ASP A 70 -23.62 4.91 -24.24
N LEU A 71 -23.23 5.74 -23.26
CA LEU A 71 -21.90 5.71 -22.66
C LEU A 71 -21.63 4.37 -21.96
N ARG A 72 -22.61 3.85 -21.21
CA ARG A 72 -22.51 2.54 -20.57
C ARG A 72 -22.46 1.40 -21.59
N ALA A 73 -23.23 1.49 -22.68
CA ALA A 73 -23.20 0.53 -23.78
C ALA A 73 -21.85 0.55 -24.50
N ALA A 74 -21.21 1.72 -24.61
CA ALA A 74 -19.84 1.89 -25.09
C ALA A 74 -18.76 1.47 -24.06
N GLY A 75 -19.16 1.01 -22.87
CA GLY A 75 -18.25 0.55 -21.82
C GLY A 75 -17.70 1.65 -20.90
N VAL A 76 -18.11 2.91 -21.09
CA VAL A 76 -17.74 4.03 -20.22
C VAL A 76 -18.69 4.09 -19.03
N ARG A 77 -18.16 4.07 -17.80
CA ARG A 77 -18.97 4.11 -16.58
C ARG A 77 -19.21 5.55 -16.12
N ALA A 78 -20.24 5.81 -15.32
CA ALA A 78 -20.37 7.15 -14.74
C ALA A 78 -19.22 7.41 -13.75
N PRO A 79 -18.66 8.63 -13.69
CA PRO A 79 -17.78 9.03 -12.60
C PRO A 79 -18.51 8.78 -11.27
N ASN A 80 -17.79 8.27 -10.27
CA ASN A 80 -18.29 7.88 -8.94
C ASN A 80 -19.14 6.60 -8.87
N GLN A 81 -19.33 5.84 -9.97
CA GLN A 81 -19.82 4.48 -9.83
C GLN A 81 -18.70 3.58 -9.30
N SER A 82 -18.81 3.22 -8.02
CA SER A 82 -17.98 2.21 -7.38
C SER A 82 -17.88 0.99 -8.28
N THR A 83 -16.66 0.53 -8.56
CA THR A 83 -16.47 -0.67 -9.39
C THR A 83 -17.24 -1.84 -8.75
N PRO A 84 -17.97 -2.64 -9.53
CA PRO A 84 -18.61 -3.83 -9.02
C PRO A 84 -17.55 -4.68 -8.34
N ARG A 85 -17.73 -4.90 -7.03
CA ARG A 85 -16.82 -5.68 -6.20
C ARG A 85 -16.74 -7.08 -6.80
N THR A 86 -15.64 -7.39 -7.47
CA THR A 86 -15.37 -8.71 -8.03
C THR A 86 -15.57 -9.74 -6.93
N ARG A 87 -16.65 -10.52 -7.00
CA ARG A 87 -16.91 -11.60 -6.04
C ARG A 87 -15.78 -12.61 -6.19
N LYS A 88 -14.99 -12.80 -5.13
CA LYS A 88 -13.96 -13.83 -5.08
C LYS A 88 -14.62 -15.21 -5.30
N PRO A 89 -14.13 -16.05 -6.22
CA PRO A 89 -14.55 -17.44 -6.28
C PRO A 89 -14.16 -18.14 -4.98
N ARG A 90 -15.07 -18.96 -4.42
CA ARG A 90 -14.78 -19.82 -3.26
C ARG A 90 -13.74 -20.85 -3.69
N THR A 91 -12.56 -20.80 -3.10
CA THR A 91 -11.58 -21.89 -3.17
C THR A 91 -12.10 -23.07 -2.36
N THR A 92 -12.46 -24.15 -3.03
CA THR A 92 -12.69 -25.45 -2.40
C THR A 92 -11.34 -26.13 -2.23
N THR A 93 -10.85 -26.23 -1.00
CA THR A 93 -9.62 -26.98 -0.69
C THR A 93 -9.91 -28.47 -0.81
N ALA A 94 -9.36 -29.12 -1.83
CA ALA A 94 -9.33 -30.58 -1.91
C ALA A 94 -8.34 -31.11 -0.86
N ALA A 95 -8.84 -31.92 0.07
CA ALA A 95 -8.01 -32.62 1.04
C ALA A 95 -7.27 -33.77 0.34
N SER A 96 -5.95 -33.65 0.24
CA SER A 96 -5.05 -34.77 -0.08
C SER A 96 -4.41 -35.25 1.23
N THR A 97 -4.89 -36.37 1.78
CA THR A 97 -4.16 -37.13 2.79
C THR A 97 -3.26 -38.15 2.09
N PRO A 98 -1.92 -38.08 2.25
CA PRO A 98 -1.01 -39.09 1.73
C PRO A 98 -0.98 -40.33 2.63
N LYS A 99 -0.89 -41.48 1.95
CA LYS A 99 -0.57 -42.81 2.45
C LYS A 99 0.68 -42.79 3.35
N THR A 100 0.63 -43.47 4.50
CA THR A 100 1.83 -43.83 5.29
C THR A 100 1.65 -45.28 5.77
N GLU A 101 2.65 -46.08 5.45
CA GLU A 101 2.78 -47.51 5.69
C GLU A 101 3.01 -47.83 7.18
N GLY A 102 2.66 -49.05 7.58
CA GLY A 102 2.97 -49.69 8.85
C GLY A 102 2.88 -51.20 8.69
#